data_AF-A0A3L7ZF12-F1
#
_entry.id   AF-A0A3L7ZF12-F1
#
_cell.length_a   1.000
_cell.length_b   1.000
_cell.length_c   1.000
_cell.angle_alpha   90.00
_cell.angle_beta   90.00
_cell.angle_gamma   90.00
#
_symmetry.space_group_name_H-M   'P 1'
#
loop_
_entity.id
_entity.type
_entity.pdbx_description
1 polymer ?
#
loop_
_entity_poly.entity_id
_entity_poly.type
_entity_poly.pdbx_seq_one_letter_code
_entity_poly.pdbx_strand_id
1 'polypeptide(L)'
;MKDAFIYDEINKKTEKMTNEELKKYKRPLPMAFTMLPIDFIYEHIEDEHGVYETGMFTYKGKDILINKEMGEWHLSVSANHTLGYYELKEIRYKFMPDNMQVAQIFPPRNEFVNLHENCFHLYQIKFDK
;
A
#
# COMPACT_ATOMS: atom_id res chain seq x y z
N MET A 1 5.39 -8.30 -27.81
CA MET A 1 4.14 -7.71 -28.37
C MET A 1 2.88 -8.27 -27.70
N LYS A 2 2.77 -9.59 -27.49
CA LYS A 2 1.64 -10.19 -26.72
C LYS A 2 1.58 -9.71 -25.27
N ASP A 3 2.72 -9.52 -24.62
CA ASP A 3 2.75 -9.09 -23.21
C ASP A 3 2.29 -7.65 -23.00
N ALA A 4 2.52 -6.77 -23.98
CA ALA A 4 2.04 -5.38 -23.96
C ALA A 4 0.51 -5.31 -24.12
N PHE A 5 -0.09 -6.18 -24.95
CA PHE A 5 -1.54 -6.28 -25.10
C PHE A 5 -2.24 -6.77 -23.83
N ILE A 6 -1.64 -7.75 -23.12
CA ILE A 6 -2.17 -8.23 -21.84
C ILE A 6 -2.07 -7.12 -20.77
N TYR A 7 -0.97 -6.37 -20.75
CA TYR A 7 -0.78 -5.27 -19.82
C TYR A 7 -1.80 -4.14 -20.02
N ASP A 8 -2.09 -3.78 -21.28
CA ASP A 8 -3.09 -2.77 -21.63
C ASP A 8 -4.53 -3.23 -21.33
N GLU A 9 -4.86 -4.52 -21.50
CA GLU A 9 -6.19 -5.04 -21.15
C GLU A 9 -6.43 -5.15 -19.64
N ILE A 10 -5.40 -5.46 -18.84
CA ILE A 10 -5.49 -5.47 -17.38
C ILE A 10 -5.70 -4.04 -16.86
N ASN A 11 -4.96 -3.06 -17.37
CA ASN A 11 -5.07 -1.67 -16.93
C ASN A 11 -6.30 -0.93 -17.47
N LYS A 12 -6.89 -1.36 -18.60
CA LYS A 12 -8.14 -0.80 -19.13
C LYS A 12 -9.38 -1.08 -18.28
N LYS A 13 -9.30 -1.98 -17.28
CA LYS A 13 -10.46 -2.43 -16.49
C LYS A 13 -10.39 -2.13 -14.99
N THR A 14 -9.32 -1.54 -14.49
CA THR A 14 -9.33 -0.99 -13.13
C THR A 14 -10.04 0.35 -13.16
N GLU A 15 -11.33 0.34 -12.83
CA GLU A 15 -12.08 1.57 -12.57
C GLU A 15 -11.31 2.44 -11.56
N LYS A 16 -11.15 3.72 -11.90
CA LYS A 16 -10.51 4.72 -11.04
C LYS A 16 -11.10 4.63 -9.64
N MET A 17 -10.26 4.51 -8.61
CA MET A 17 -10.77 4.45 -7.24
C MET A 17 -11.40 5.77 -6.85
N THR A 18 -12.70 5.75 -6.57
CA THR A 18 -13.45 6.91 -6.08
C THR A 18 -13.42 6.97 -4.55
N ASN A 19 -13.79 8.14 -4.01
CA ASN A 19 -14.02 8.33 -2.57
C ASN A 19 -15.01 7.31 -1.98
N GLU A 20 -16.09 7.02 -2.70
CA GLU A 20 -17.11 6.06 -2.25
C GLU A 20 -16.58 4.63 -2.23
N GLU A 21 -15.77 4.28 -3.24
CA GLU A 21 -15.14 2.96 -3.33
C GLU A 21 -14.08 2.78 -2.23
N LEU A 22 -13.24 3.78 -1.98
CA LEU A 22 -12.21 3.73 -0.94
C LEU A 22 -12.81 3.51 0.46
N LYS A 23 -13.95 4.17 0.75
CA LYS A 23 -14.68 4.02 2.02
C LYS A 23 -15.14 2.58 2.30
N LYS A 24 -15.38 1.76 1.27
CA LYS A 24 -15.79 0.35 1.45
C LYS A 24 -14.67 -0.49 2.07
N TYR A 25 -13.42 -0.11 1.82
CA TYR A 25 -12.25 -0.82 2.33
C TYR A 25 -11.76 -0.27 3.67
N LYS A 26 -12.01 1.02 3.94
CA LYS A 26 -11.48 1.71 5.11
C LYS A 26 -12.01 1.13 6.42
N ARG A 27 -11.12 0.96 7.40
CA ARG A 27 -11.39 0.45 8.74
C ARG A 27 -10.98 1.49 9.78
N PRO A 28 -11.63 1.50 10.96
CA PRO A 28 -11.13 2.27 12.08
C PRO A 28 -9.74 1.75 12.48
N LEU A 29 -8.84 2.65 12.86
CA LEU A 29 -7.56 2.26 13.44
C LEU A 29 -7.81 1.49 14.76
N PRO A 30 -7.27 0.28 14.92
CA PRO A 30 -7.39 -0.46 16.17
C PRO A 30 -6.74 0.32 17.31
N MET A 31 -7.35 0.30 18.50
CA MET A 31 -6.79 1.01 19.66
C MET A 31 -5.35 0.59 19.99
N ALA A 32 -4.92 -0.62 19.65
CA ALA A 32 -3.53 -1.04 19.84
C ALA A 32 -2.52 -0.14 19.09
N PHE A 33 -2.90 0.48 17.97
CA PHE A 33 -2.03 1.39 17.22
C PHE A 33 -1.79 2.71 17.96
N THR A 34 -2.67 3.13 18.87
CA THR A 34 -2.43 4.33 19.69
C THR A 34 -1.34 4.12 20.75
N MET A 35 -0.93 2.86 20.98
CA MET A 35 0.14 2.50 21.90
C MET A 35 1.49 2.31 21.20
N LEU A 36 1.53 2.32 19.86
CA LEU A 36 2.78 2.25 19.11
C LEU A 36 3.39 3.66 18.99
N PRO A 37 4.73 3.78 19.00
CA PRO A 37 5.42 5.06 18.79
C PRO A 37 5.42 5.43 17.29
N ILE A 38 4.25 5.35 16.65
CA ILE A 38 4.06 5.65 15.23
C ILE A 38 3.15 6.87 15.15
N ASP A 39 3.66 7.95 14.57
CA ASP A 39 2.83 9.10 14.24
C ASP A 39 1.94 8.72 13.05
N PHE A 40 0.64 8.67 13.29
CA PHE A 40 -0.33 8.44 12.24
C PHE A 40 -0.66 9.76 11.55
N ILE A 41 -0.17 9.94 10.33
CA ILE A 41 -0.35 11.18 9.57
C ILE A 41 -1.58 11.02 8.68
N TYR A 42 -2.60 11.86 8.85
CA TYR A 42 -3.75 11.91 7.94
C TYR A 42 -3.38 12.66 6.66
N GLU A 43 -3.39 11.96 5.53
CA GLU A 43 -3.15 12.53 4.21
C GLU A 43 -4.21 11.97 3.24
N HIS A 44 -4.72 12.84 2.36
CA HIS A 44 -5.70 12.52 1.32
C HIS A 44 -5.22 13.18 0.03
N ILE A 45 -5.02 12.40 -1.03
CA ILE A 45 -4.60 12.92 -2.34
C ILE A 45 -5.34 12.21 -3.48
N GLU A 46 -5.39 12.87 -4.63
CA GLU A 46 -6.02 12.36 -5.85
C GLU A 46 -5.10 12.57 -7.06
N ASP A 47 -5.06 11.59 -7.96
CA ASP A 47 -4.46 11.72 -9.28
C ASP A 47 -5.40 11.19 -10.39
N GLU A 48 -4.89 11.01 -11.60
CA GLU A 48 -5.69 10.50 -12.73
C GLU A 48 -6.11 9.03 -12.55
N HIS A 49 -5.44 8.27 -11.68
CA HIS A 49 -5.65 6.84 -11.43
C HIS A 49 -6.50 6.55 -10.18
N GLY A 50 -6.62 7.47 -9.23
CA GLY A 50 -7.49 7.24 -8.07
C GLY A 50 -7.41 8.29 -6.96
N VAL A 51 -8.18 8.00 -5.91
CA VAL A 51 -8.13 8.66 -4.61
C VAL A 51 -7.38 7.78 -3.62
N TYR A 52 -6.47 8.37 -2.86
CA TYR A 52 -5.60 7.69 -1.91
C TYR A 52 -5.64 8.38 -0.56
N GLU A 53 -5.64 7.58 0.51
CA GLU A 53 -5.59 8.11 1.87
C GLU A 53 -4.68 7.26 2.74
N THR A 54 -4.03 7.89 3.72
CA THR A 54 -3.51 7.14 4.86
C THR A 54 -4.68 6.55 5.65
N GLY A 55 -4.51 5.32 6.10
CA GLY A 55 -5.59 4.57 6.74
C GLY A 55 -5.25 3.12 7.00
N MET A 56 -6.14 2.46 7.71
CA MET A 56 -6.23 1.00 7.69
C MET A 56 -7.34 0.59 6.74
N PHE A 57 -7.10 -0.45 5.96
CA PHE A 57 -8.02 -0.97 4.96
C PHE A 57 -8.05 -2.49 5.00
N THR A 58 -9.18 -3.09 4.63
CA THR A 58 -9.27 -4.53 4.36
C THR A 58 -9.59 -4.74 2.90
N TYR A 59 -8.77 -5.52 2.20
CA TYR A 59 -8.96 -5.82 0.78
C TYR A 59 -8.68 -7.29 0.47
N LYS A 60 -9.67 -7.99 -0.11
CA LYS A 60 -9.56 -9.43 -0.46
C LYS A 60 -8.98 -10.30 0.66
N GLY A 61 -9.41 -10.06 1.91
CA GLY A 61 -8.97 -10.80 3.10
C GLY A 61 -7.57 -10.43 3.61
N LYS A 62 -6.99 -9.31 3.15
CA LYS A 62 -5.70 -8.78 3.59
C LYS A 62 -5.90 -7.50 4.37
N ASP A 63 -5.13 -7.32 5.44
CA ASP A 63 -5.11 -6.07 6.19
C ASP A 63 -3.99 -5.17 5.64
N ILE A 64 -4.34 -3.94 5.31
CA ILE A 64 -3.47 -2.97 4.68
C ILE A 64 -3.40 -1.75 5.59
N LEU A 65 -2.18 -1.32 5.90
CA LEU A 65 -1.91 -0.06 6.57
C LEU A 65 -1.16 0.85 5.60
N ILE A 66 -1.71 2.03 5.38
CA ILE A 66 -1.06 3.11 4.65
C ILE A 66 -0.77 4.24 5.63
N ASN A 67 0.51 4.58 5.79
CA ASN A 67 0.94 5.69 6.63
C ASN A 67 2.12 6.43 5.99
N LYS A 68 2.68 7.40 6.71
CA LYS A 68 3.89 8.10 6.34
C LYS A 68 5.02 7.68 7.28
N GLU A 69 6.13 7.23 6.72
CA GLU A 69 7.35 6.92 7.45
C GLU A 69 8.48 7.80 6.93
N MET A 70 9.16 8.50 7.84
CA MET A 70 10.17 9.52 7.49
C MET A 70 9.64 10.60 6.51
N GLY A 71 8.35 10.91 6.55
CA GLY A 71 7.70 11.87 5.66
C GLY A 71 7.32 11.33 4.27
N GLU A 72 7.58 10.05 3.98
CA GLU A 72 7.29 9.40 2.70
C GLU A 72 6.21 8.32 2.85
N TRP A 73 5.54 7.96 1.75
CA TRP A 73 4.48 6.95 1.78
C TRP A 73 5.01 5.56 2.14
N HIS A 74 4.31 4.89 3.06
CA HIS A 74 4.59 3.54 3.51
C HIS A 74 3.33 2.70 3.43
N LEU A 75 3.45 1.52 2.85
CA LEU A 75 2.42 0.50 2.80
C LEU A 75 2.92 -0.72 3.56
N SER A 76 2.11 -1.18 4.51
CA SER A 76 2.25 -2.51 5.12
C SER A 76 1.03 -3.34 4.74
N VAL A 77 1.23 -4.59 4.31
CA VAL A 77 0.15 -5.51 4.01
C VAL A 77 0.42 -6.84 4.69
N SER A 78 -0.53 -7.30 5.51
CA SER A 78 -0.49 -8.61 6.14
C SER A 78 -1.56 -9.53 5.57
N ALA A 79 -1.22 -10.81 5.45
CA ALA A 79 -2.10 -11.85 4.93
C ALA A 79 -1.89 -13.16 5.69
N ASN A 80 -2.81 -14.11 5.50
CA ASN A 80 -2.68 -15.47 6.03
C ASN A 80 -1.83 -16.40 5.12
N HIS A 81 -1.25 -15.87 4.06
CA HIS A 81 -0.38 -16.56 3.10
C HIS A 81 0.68 -15.60 2.59
N THR A 82 1.76 -16.14 2.04
CA THR A 82 2.81 -15.34 1.40
C THR A 82 2.27 -14.63 0.16
N LEU A 83 2.52 -13.33 0.05
CA LEU A 83 2.03 -12.53 -1.07
C LEU A 83 2.88 -12.75 -2.32
N GLY A 84 2.20 -12.98 -3.45
CA GLY A 84 2.84 -12.97 -4.76
C GLY A 84 3.13 -11.55 -5.25
N TYR A 85 4.08 -11.42 -6.18
CA TYR A 85 4.42 -10.13 -6.81
C TYR A 85 3.20 -9.41 -7.39
N TYR A 86 2.33 -10.12 -8.11
CA TYR A 86 1.15 -9.52 -8.73
C TYR A 86 0.10 -9.06 -7.72
N GLU A 87 -0.04 -9.74 -6.58
CA GLU A 87 -0.94 -9.31 -5.51
C GLU A 87 -0.43 -8.03 -4.84
N LEU A 88 0.86 -7.98 -4.54
CA LEU A 88 1.48 -6.79 -3.95
C LEU A 88 1.43 -5.61 -4.93
N LYS A 89 1.66 -5.86 -6.22
CA LYS A 89 1.54 -4.88 -7.30
C LYS A 89 0.11 -4.32 -7.40
N GLU A 90 -0.90 -5.18 -7.39
CA GLU A 90 -2.32 -4.77 -7.38
C GLU A 90 -2.62 -3.86 -6.18
N ILE A 91 -2.14 -4.24 -4.99
CA ILE A 91 -2.34 -3.48 -3.76
C ILE A 91 -1.64 -2.12 -3.81
N ARG A 92 -0.40 -2.04 -4.34
CA ARG A 92 0.28 -0.76 -4.60
C ARG A 92 -0.59 0.13 -5.48
N TYR A 93 -0.97 -0.35 -6.66
CA TYR A 93 -1.70 0.50 -7.63
C TYR A 93 -3.09 0.91 -7.13
N LYS A 94 -3.69 0.11 -6.25
CA LYS A 94 -4.94 0.46 -5.61
C LYS A 94 -4.73 1.49 -4.50
N PHE A 95 -3.82 1.27 -3.56
CA PHE A 95 -3.78 2.04 -2.31
C PHE A 95 -2.66 3.09 -2.21
N MET A 96 -1.78 3.21 -3.21
CA MET A 96 -0.72 4.22 -3.24
C MET A 96 -0.82 5.07 -4.51
N PRO A 97 -0.53 6.39 -4.41
CA PRO A 97 -0.48 7.31 -5.56
C PRO A 97 0.44 6.84 -6.68
N ASP A 98 0.12 7.23 -7.92
CA ASP A 98 0.81 6.67 -9.06
C ASP A 98 2.20 7.26 -9.32
N ASN A 99 2.37 8.56 -9.04
CA ASN A 99 3.56 9.33 -9.37
C ASN A 99 4.80 9.05 -8.47
N MET A 100 4.87 7.88 -7.84
CA MET A 100 5.97 7.48 -6.96
C MET A 100 6.57 6.13 -7.31
N GLN A 101 7.86 5.98 -7.00
CA GLN A 101 8.53 4.69 -6.97
C GLN A 101 8.50 4.16 -5.53
N VAL A 102 8.34 2.85 -5.41
CA VAL A 102 8.35 2.16 -4.12
C VAL A 102 9.27 0.95 -4.18
N ALA A 103 9.87 0.60 -3.04
CA ALA A 103 10.71 -0.58 -2.91
C ALA A 103 10.33 -1.38 -1.66
N GLN A 104 10.52 -2.69 -1.75
CA GLN A 104 10.64 -3.53 -0.57
C GLN A 104 12.09 -3.46 -0.08
N ILE A 105 12.27 -3.04 1.17
CA ILE A 105 13.59 -2.86 1.78
C ILE A 105 13.80 -3.99 2.79
N PHE A 106 14.96 -4.63 2.72
CA PHE A 106 15.42 -5.59 3.72
C PHE A 106 16.45 -4.91 4.63
N PRO A 107 16.06 -4.47 5.84
CA PRO A 107 17.01 -3.88 6.77
C PRO A 107 18.08 -4.89 7.23
N PRO A 108 19.15 -4.42 7.89
CA PRO A 108 20.08 -5.29 8.61
C PRO A 108 19.34 -6.32 9.47
N ARG A 109 19.88 -7.53 9.60
CA ARG A 109 19.20 -8.67 10.25
C ARG A 109 18.77 -8.37 11.70
N ASN A 110 19.53 -7.55 12.40
CA ASN A 110 19.27 -7.12 13.78
C ASN A 110 18.19 -6.03 13.89
N GLU A 111 17.81 -5.40 12.78
CA GLU A 111 16.78 -4.36 12.68
C GLU A 111 15.50 -4.89 12.03
N PHE A 112 15.54 -6.09 11.46
CA PHE A 112 14.38 -6.72 10.84
C PHE A 112 13.34 -7.10 11.91
N VAL A 113 12.29 -6.29 12.01
CA VAL A 113 11.13 -6.56 12.86
C VAL A 113 9.95 -6.87 11.94
N ASN A 114 9.40 -8.08 12.05
CA ASN A 114 8.16 -8.45 11.38
C ASN A 114 7.16 -9.01 12.38
N LEU A 115 6.10 -8.24 12.65
CA LEU A 115 5.06 -8.62 13.60
C LEU A 115 4.15 -9.73 13.09
N HIS A 116 4.02 -9.88 11.77
CA HIS A 116 3.21 -10.92 11.14
C HIS A 116 4.04 -11.69 10.12
N GLU A 117 4.01 -13.03 10.16
CA GLU A 117 4.83 -13.90 9.32
C GLU A 117 4.77 -13.54 7.82
N ASN A 118 3.57 -13.22 7.33
CA ASN A 118 3.35 -12.81 5.94
C ASN A 118 3.00 -11.31 5.82
N CYS A 119 3.75 -10.44 6.52
CA CYS A 119 3.70 -9.00 6.31
C CYS A 119 4.72 -8.56 5.26
N PHE A 120 4.29 -7.76 4.30
CA PHE A 120 5.14 -7.15 3.28
C PHE A 120 5.04 -5.63 3.41
N HIS A 121 6.19 -4.96 3.23
CA HIS A 121 6.29 -3.52 3.31
C HIS A 121 6.80 -2.94 1.99
N LEU A 122 6.19 -1.83 1.57
CA LEU A 122 6.65 -1.00 0.47
C LEU A 122 6.89 0.41 0.99
N TYR A 123 8.09 0.92 0.73
CA TYR A 123 8.50 2.27 1.09
C TYR A 123 8.62 3.09 -0.19
N GLN A 124 8.04 4.28 -0.20
CA GLN A 124 8.37 5.27 -1.22
C GLN A 124 9.86 5.58 -1.16
N ILE A 125 10.49 5.59 -2.34
CA ILE A 125 11.88 5.97 -2.50
C ILE A 125 11.96 7.23 -3.34
N LYS A 126 12.91 8.10 -2.98
CA LYS A 126 13.31 9.25 -3.78
C LYS A 126 14.73 9.00 -4.25
N PHE A 127 14.95 9.10 -5.55
CA PHE A 127 16.30 9.19 -6.08
C PHE A 127 16.65 10.65 -6.16
N ASP A 128 17.75 11.04 -5.51
CA ASP A 128 18.38 12.32 -5.81
C ASP A 128 18.75 12.30 -7.29
N LYS A 129 18.26 13.27 -8.04
CA LYS A 129 18.59 13.43 -9.46
C LYS A 129 19.98 14.03 -9.63
#